data_AF-A0A136LGD5-F1
#
_entry.id   AF-A0A136LGD5-F1
#
_cell.length_a   1.000
_cell.length_b   1.000
_cell.length_c   1.000
_cell.angle_alpha   90.00
_cell.angle_beta   90.00
_cell.angle_gamma   90.00
#
_symmetry.space_group_name_H-M   'P 1'
#
loop_
_entity.id
_entity.type
_entity.pdbx_description
1 polymer ?
#
loop_
_entity_poly.entity_id
_entity_poly.type
_entity_poly.pdbx_seq_one_letter_code
_entity_poly.pdbx_strand_id
1 'polypeptide(L)'
;MEWINSGDVEGYMSVHQHDADAQELWQHYQAVLDWVKRVFPNYRKEMKGLDWGKFYRDHGQRKDLNAATLEARIKELIDNDEVQSVKGIYEYLLTTNEKTLNLRTFDDRMKRKVYEQQSGVCPDCTKPFDISAMEADHILPWHNGGKTVLENCQMLCKTDNRTKGGK
;
A
#
# COMPACT_ATOMS: atom_id res chain seq x y z
N MET A 1 11.06 19.91 -4.25
CA MET A 1 12.25 20.24 -3.45
C MET A 1 12.37 19.34 -2.23
N GLU A 2 11.28 19.02 -1.52
CA GLU A 2 11.29 18.01 -0.45
C GLU A 2 11.89 16.64 -0.87
N TRP A 3 11.84 16.31 -2.17
CA TRP A 3 12.34 15.04 -2.68
C TRP A 3 13.85 14.98 -2.98
N ILE A 4 14.55 16.12 -3.10
CA ILE A 4 16.01 16.18 -3.37
C ILE A 4 16.81 16.25 -2.07
N ASN A 5 16.40 17.13 -1.15
CA ASN A 5 17.08 17.36 0.12
C ASN A 5 16.29 16.79 1.31
N SER A 6 15.63 15.64 1.12
CA SER A 6 14.92 14.92 2.19
C SER A 6 13.91 15.77 3.00
N GLY A 7 13.26 16.74 2.36
CA GLY A 7 12.29 17.65 2.98
C GLY A 7 12.84 19.06 3.21
N ASP A 8 14.15 19.24 3.26
CA ASP A 8 14.77 20.53 3.60
C ASP A 8 14.89 21.45 2.37
N VAL A 9 13.77 22.07 2.05
CA VAL A 9 13.66 23.05 0.96
C VAL A 9 14.52 24.28 1.22
N GLU A 10 14.53 24.79 2.46
CA GLU A 10 15.25 26.01 2.82
C GLU A 10 16.77 25.84 2.74
N GLY A 11 17.31 24.71 3.24
CA GLY A 11 18.72 24.38 3.13
C GLY A 11 19.16 24.18 1.68
N TYR A 12 18.34 23.52 0.85
CA TYR A 12 18.62 23.39 -0.57
C TYR A 12 18.67 24.76 -1.25
N MET A 13 17.64 25.59 -1.03
CA MET A 13 17.59 26.94 -1.61
C MET A 13 18.75 27.83 -1.12
N SER A 14 19.19 27.68 0.13
CA SER A 14 20.32 28.44 0.69
C SER A 14 21.67 28.05 0.07
N VAL A 15 21.89 26.78 -0.24
CA VAL A 15 23.12 26.29 -0.88
C VAL A 15 23.15 26.70 -2.36
N HIS A 16 22.00 26.64 -3.03
CA HIS A 16 21.85 26.86 -4.47
C HIS A 16 21.42 28.29 -4.84
N GLN A 17 21.36 29.23 -3.89
CA GLN A 17 20.89 30.61 -4.12
C GLN A 17 21.72 31.41 -5.14
N HIS A 18 22.96 30.99 -5.37
CA HIS A 18 23.89 31.63 -6.31
C HIS A 18 24.04 30.86 -7.62
N ASP A 19 23.30 29.76 -7.80
CA ASP A 19 23.35 29.00 -9.03
C ASP A 19 22.77 29.84 -10.18
N ALA A 20 23.44 29.77 -11.34
CA ALA A 20 23.05 30.56 -12.51
C ALA A 20 21.71 30.08 -13.10
N ASP A 21 21.35 28.81 -12.88
CA ASP A 21 20.12 28.20 -13.33
C ASP A 21 19.71 27.02 -12.42
N ALA A 22 18.57 26.40 -12.74
CA ALA A 22 18.03 25.24 -12.05
C ALA A 22 18.34 23.92 -12.77
N GLN A 23 19.48 23.82 -13.47
CA GLN A 23 19.78 22.67 -14.33
C GLN A 23 19.80 21.34 -13.55
N GLU A 24 20.32 21.32 -12.32
CA GLU A 24 20.33 20.12 -11.47
C GLU A 24 18.89 19.66 -11.15
N LEU A 25 18.03 20.58 -10.71
CA LEU A 25 16.61 20.31 -10.45
C LEU A 25 15.91 19.74 -11.68
N TRP A 26 16.20 20.31 -12.84
CA TRP A 26 15.64 19.89 -14.11
C TRP A 26 16.11 18.49 -14.53
N GLN A 27 17.41 18.22 -14.43
CA GLN A 27 17.98 16.91 -14.73
C GLN A 27 17.38 15.82 -13.84
N HIS A 28 17.23 16.08 -12.54
CA HIS A 28 16.59 15.12 -11.66
C HIS A 28 15.12 14.91 -12.03
N TYR A 29 14.36 15.98 -12.30
CA TYR A 29 12.97 15.86 -12.74
C TYR A 29 12.85 14.98 -14.00
N GLN A 30 13.73 15.15 -14.97
CA GLN A 30 13.79 14.30 -16.16
C GLN A 30 14.11 12.84 -15.79
N ALA A 31 15.08 12.60 -14.91
CA ALA A 31 15.43 11.25 -14.47
C ALA A 31 14.24 10.52 -13.79
N VAL A 32 13.45 11.23 -12.99
CA VAL A 32 12.23 10.69 -12.38
C VAL A 32 11.21 10.34 -13.47
N LEU A 33 10.92 11.24 -14.41
CA LEU A 33 9.97 10.98 -15.49
C LEU A 33 10.38 9.80 -16.37
N ASP A 34 11.66 9.72 -16.73
CA ASP A 34 12.19 8.66 -17.56
C ASP A 34 12.13 7.31 -16.84
N TRP A 35 12.42 7.29 -15.54
CA TRP A 35 12.23 6.11 -14.72
C TRP A 35 10.75 5.67 -14.67
N VAL A 36 9.82 6.60 -14.42
CA VAL A 36 8.38 6.28 -14.39
C VAL A 36 7.92 5.71 -15.73
N LYS A 37 8.29 6.32 -16.86
CA LYS A 37 7.94 5.81 -18.20
C LYS A 37 8.54 4.45 -18.49
N ARG A 38 9.76 4.19 -18.00
CA ARG A 38 10.43 2.89 -18.16
C ARG A 38 9.76 1.79 -17.33
N VAL A 39 9.38 2.08 -16.09
CA VAL A 39 8.81 1.10 -15.15
C VAL A 39 7.31 0.90 -15.37
N PHE A 40 6.59 1.98 -15.67
CA PHE A 40 5.13 2.01 -15.87
C PHE A 40 4.77 2.71 -17.20
N PRO A 41 5.04 2.06 -18.36
CA PRO A 41 4.88 2.69 -19.67
C PRO A 41 3.42 3.01 -20.03
N ASN A 42 2.47 2.26 -19.48
CA ASN A 42 1.04 2.43 -19.77
C ASN A 42 0.41 3.43 -18.80
N TYR A 43 0.29 4.67 -19.26
CA TYR A 43 -0.33 5.73 -18.48
C TYR A 43 -1.80 5.41 -18.14
N ARG A 44 -2.16 5.64 -16.88
CA ARG A 44 -3.54 5.63 -16.38
C ARG A 44 -3.77 6.85 -15.49
N LYS A 45 -5.01 7.33 -15.39
CA LYS A 45 -5.35 8.54 -14.60
C LYS A 45 -5.00 8.38 -13.11
N GLU A 46 -4.97 7.14 -12.62
CA GLU A 46 -4.65 6.75 -11.25
C GLU A 46 -3.19 7.03 -10.89
N MET A 47 -2.30 7.14 -11.88
CA MET A 47 -0.91 7.55 -11.70
C MET A 47 -0.77 9.03 -11.27
N LYS A 48 -1.82 9.84 -11.45
CA LYS A 48 -1.81 11.26 -11.11
C LYS A 48 -1.89 11.48 -9.60
N GLY A 49 -0.94 12.27 -9.09
CA GLY A 49 -0.86 12.68 -7.68
C GLY A 49 -0.10 11.70 -6.79
N LEU A 50 0.51 10.66 -7.35
CA LEU A 50 1.48 9.83 -6.64
C LEU A 50 2.79 10.58 -6.45
N ASP A 51 3.47 10.31 -5.32
CA ASP A 51 4.77 10.90 -5.01
C ASP A 51 5.90 10.17 -5.76
N TRP A 52 5.96 10.43 -7.07
CA TRP A 52 6.95 9.84 -7.96
C TRP A 52 8.39 10.21 -7.57
N GLY A 53 8.60 11.36 -6.93
CA GLY A 53 9.91 11.77 -6.43
C GLY A 53 10.37 10.86 -5.29
N LYS A 54 9.51 10.61 -4.30
CA LYS A 54 9.77 9.63 -3.24
C LYS A 54 9.99 8.23 -3.80
N PHE A 55 9.12 7.77 -4.70
CA PHE A 55 9.26 6.43 -5.27
C PHE A 55 10.55 6.27 -6.07
N TYR A 56 10.96 7.27 -6.84
CA TYR A 56 12.24 7.25 -7.55
C TYR A 56 13.43 7.25 -6.60
N ARG A 57 13.39 8.05 -5.53
CA ARG A 57 14.46 8.03 -4.52
C ARG A 57 14.60 6.67 -3.85
N ASP A 58 13.48 6.07 -3.45
CA ASP A 58 13.48 4.83 -2.66
C ASP A 58 13.68 3.57 -3.54
N HIS A 59 13.32 3.62 -4.84
CA HIS A 59 13.29 2.46 -5.74
C HIS A 59 13.94 2.66 -7.11
N GLY A 60 14.43 3.86 -7.43
CA GLY A 60 14.94 4.23 -8.75
C GLY A 60 16.12 3.39 -9.23
N GLN A 61 16.92 2.89 -8.29
CA GLN A 61 18.11 2.06 -8.55
C GLN A 61 17.81 0.56 -8.64
N ARG A 62 16.55 0.15 -8.40
CA ARG A 62 16.15 -1.26 -8.51
C ARG A 62 16.27 -1.75 -9.96
N LYS A 63 16.82 -2.96 -10.11
CA LYS A 63 17.03 -3.63 -11.40
C LYS A 63 16.04 -4.77 -11.65
N ASP A 64 15.28 -5.15 -10.64
CA ASP A 64 14.28 -6.22 -10.67
C ASP A 64 12.90 -5.76 -11.16
N LEU A 65 12.72 -4.45 -11.39
CA LEU A 65 11.48 -3.88 -11.92
C LEU A 65 11.35 -4.13 -13.42
N ASN A 66 10.66 -5.21 -13.80
CA ASN A 66 10.31 -5.51 -15.19
C ASN A 66 8.94 -4.92 -15.56
N ALA A 67 8.90 -4.05 -16.57
CA ALA A 67 7.69 -3.34 -16.98
C ALA A 67 6.54 -4.27 -17.42
N ALA A 68 6.84 -5.36 -18.12
CA ALA A 68 5.81 -6.31 -18.58
C ALA A 68 5.21 -7.10 -17.41
N THR A 69 6.06 -7.54 -16.47
CA THR A 69 5.61 -8.21 -15.24
C THR A 69 4.76 -7.28 -14.39
N LEU A 70 5.20 -6.03 -14.20
CA LEU A 70 4.45 -5.03 -13.42
C LEU A 70 3.10 -4.73 -14.07
N GLU A 71 3.05 -4.53 -15.38
CA GLU A 71 1.80 -4.28 -16.09
C GLU A 71 0.81 -5.44 -15.98
N ALA A 72 1.28 -6.70 -16.03
CA ALA A 72 0.43 -7.87 -15.80
C ALA A 72 -0.15 -7.88 -14.38
N ARG A 73 0.69 -7.60 -13.37
CA ARG A 73 0.27 -7.50 -11.96
C ARG A 73 -0.70 -6.34 -11.73
N ILE A 74 -0.52 -5.20 -12.40
CA ILE A 74 -1.45 -4.07 -12.32
C ILE A 74 -2.83 -4.49 -12.80
N LYS A 75 -2.94 -5.17 -13.94
CA LYS A 75 -4.23 -5.65 -14.46
C LYS A 75 -4.90 -6.65 -13.52
N GLU A 76 -4.13 -7.64 -13.03
CA GLU A 76 -4.62 -8.60 -12.04
C GLU A 76 -5.19 -7.92 -10.79
N LEU A 77 -4.51 -6.90 -10.27
CA LEU A 77 -4.95 -6.17 -9.08
C LEU A 77 -6.14 -5.23 -9.36
N ILE A 78 -6.24 -4.68 -10.57
CA ILE A 78 -7.41 -3.90 -10.99
C ILE A 78 -8.66 -4.79 -11.09
N ASP A 79 -8.50 -6.02 -11.59
CA ASP A 79 -9.58 -6.97 -11.78
C ASP A 79 -9.96 -7.70 -10.46
N ASN A 80 -9.23 -7.45 -9.37
CA ASN A 80 -9.49 -8.06 -8.06
C ASN A 80 -10.45 -7.21 -7.23
N ASP A 81 -11.68 -7.71 -7.04
CA ASP A 81 -12.75 -7.05 -6.25
C ASP A 81 -12.38 -6.78 -4.78
N GLU A 82 -11.32 -7.41 -4.24
CA GLU A 82 -10.83 -7.11 -2.90
C GLU A 82 -10.02 -5.80 -2.84
N VAL A 83 -9.48 -5.31 -3.96
CA VAL A 83 -8.66 -4.08 -4.01
C VAL A 83 -9.57 -2.87 -4.21
N GLN A 84 -9.60 -1.93 -3.25
CA GLN A 84 -10.43 -0.72 -3.36
C GLN A 84 -9.65 0.51 -3.81
N SER A 85 -8.31 0.47 -3.81
CA SER A 85 -7.45 1.59 -4.23
C SER A 85 -6.58 1.23 -5.44
N VAL A 86 -7.08 1.55 -6.64
CA VAL A 86 -6.29 1.39 -7.88
C VAL A 86 -5.04 2.28 -7.87
N LYS A 87 -5.10 3.47 -7.24
CA LYS A 87 -3.91 4.32 -7.05
C LYS A 87 -2.86 3.63 -6.19
N GLY A 88 -3.29 2.92 -5.16
CA GLY A 88 -2.43 2.23 -4.21
C GLY A 88 -1.63 1.09 -4.82
N ILE A 89 -2.10 0.50 -5.92
CA ILE A 89 -1.42 -0.60 -6.63
C ILE A 89 0.03 -0.25 -6.97
N TYR A 90 0.28 0.98 -7.44
CA TYR A 90 1.62 1.40 -7.84
C TYR A 90 2.60 1.40 -6.66
N GLU A 91 2.16 1.88 -5.49
CA GLU A 91 2.98 1.85 -4.27
C GLU A 91 3.14 0.42 -3.75
N TYR A 92 2.08 -0.39 -3.76
CA TYR A 92 2.13 -1.80 -3.38
C TYR A 92 3.18 -2.57 -4.19
N LEU A 93 3.21 -2.40 -5.51
CA LEU A 93 4.18 -3.10 -6.36
C LEU A 93 5.63 -2.67 -6.11
N LEU A 94 5.84 -1.46 -5.60
CA LEU A 94 7.17 -0.96 -5.26
C LEU A 94 7.60 -1.33 -3.83
N THR A 95 6.66 -1.43 -2.89
CA THR A 95 6.94 -1.53 -1.45
C THR A 95 6.51 -2.84 -0.81
N THR A 96 5.65 -3.61 -1.48
CA THR A 96 4.89 -4.76 -0.94
C THR A 96 3.94 -4.43 0.22
N ASN A 97 3.70 -3.14 0.49
CA ASN A 97 2.80 -2.71 1.57
C ASN A 97 1.33 -2.85 1.17
N GLU A 98 0.69 -3.95 1.57
CA GLU A 98 -0.71 -4.27 1.26
C GLU A 98 -1.71 -3.19 1.71
N LYS A 99 -1.38 -2.41 2.75
CA LYS A 99 -2.26 -1.34 3.26
C LYS A 99 -2.58 -0.29 2.19
N THR A 100 -1.67 -0.09 1.24
CA THR A 100 -1.84 0.87 0.14
C THR A 100 -2.99 0.47 -0.79
N LEU A 101 -3.29 -0.83 -0.91
CA LEU A 101 -4.37 -1.36 -1.75
C LEU A 101 -5.76 -1.03 -1.21
N ASN A 102 -5.86 -0.57 0.05
CA ASN A 102 -7.13 -0.35 0.75
C ASN A 102 -8.05 -1.57 0.57
N LEU A 103 -7.62 -2.73 1.05
CA LEU A 103 -8.36 -3.97 0.85
C LEU A 103 -9.76 -3.90 1.47
N ARG A 104 -10.71 -4.59 0.84
CA ARG A 104 -12.09 -4.69 1.31
C ARG A 104 -12.11 -5.17 2.76
N THR A 105 -12.99 -4.56 3.55
CA THR A 105 -13.18 -4.92 4.96
C THR A 105 -14.51 -5.63 5.15
N PHE A 106 -14.59 -6.47 6.19
CA PHE A 106 -15.83 -7.14 6.57
C PHE A 106 -16.88 -6.11 6.99
N ASP A 107 -18.11 -6.30 6.53
CA ASP A 107 -19.24 -5.47 6.95
C ASP A 107 -19.69 -5.82 8.38
N ASP A 108 -20.42 -4.91 9.03
CA ASP A 108 -20.81 -5.08 10.44
C ASP A 108 -21.77 -6.27 10.66
N ARG A 109 -22.49 -6.69 9.63
CA ARG A 109 -23.36 -7.88 9.69
C ARG A 109 -22.52 -9.15 9.73
N MET A 110 -21.46 -9.24 8.92
CA MET A 110 -20.49 -10.35 8.95
C MET A 110 -19.77 -10.38 10.29
N LYS A 111 -19.25 -9.24 10.77
CA LYS A 111 -18.58 -9.13 12.08
C LYS A 111 -19.48 -9.65 13.21
N ARG A 112 -20.73 -9.19 13.25
CA ARG A 112 -21.71 -9.64 14.24
C ARG A 112 -21.93 -11.14 14.17
N LYS A 113 -22.19 -11.70 12.98
CA LYS A 113 -22.43 -13.15 12.82
C LYS A 113 -21.27 -13.99 13.34
N VAL A 114 -20.04 -13.63 12.97
CA VAL A 114 -18.85 -14.38 13.39
C VAL A 114 -18.59 -14.21 14.89
N TYR A 115 -18.81 -13.01 15.43
CA TYR A 115 -18.74 -12.77 16.87
C TYR A 115 -19.67 -13.71 17.66
N GLU A 116 -20.94 -13.84 17.25
CA GLU A 116 -21.90 -14.73 17.91
C GLU A 116 -21.49 -16.22 17.73
N GLN A 117 -21.00 -16.60 16.55
CA GLN A 117 -20.48 -17.97 16.30
C GLN A 117 -19.29 -18.31 17.20
N GLN A 118 -18.40 -17.34 17.44
CA GLN A 118 -17.26 -17.48 18.35
C GLN A 118 -17.63 -17.28 19.82
N SER A 119 -18.90 -16.99 20.15
CA SER A 119 -19.35 -16.65 21.51
C SER A 119 -18.53 -15.54 22.17
N GLY A 120 -18.07 -14.57 21.36
CA GLY A 120 -17.18 -13.49 21.82
C GLY A 120 -15.78 -13.93 22.27
N VAL A 121 -15.38 -15.18 21.99
CA VAL A 121 -14.06 -15.70 22.35
C VAL A 121 -13.08 -15.47 21.20
N CYS A 122 -11.92 -14.88 21.49
CA CYS A 122 -10.83 -14.78 20.54
C CYS A 122 -10.23 -16.17 20.27
N PRO A 123 -10.13 -16.65 19.02
CA PRO A 123 -9.58 -17.97 18.71
C PRO A 123 -8.08 -18.11 18.97
N ASP A 124 -7.34 -16.99 19.05
CA ASP A 124 -5.89 -17.00 19.27
C ASP A 124 -5.54 -17.11 20.77
N CYS A 125 -6.06 -16.19 21.60
CA CYS A 125 -5.79 -16.20 23.04
C CYS A 125 -6.84 -16.93 23.90
N THR A 126 -7.93 -17.41 23.30
CA THR A 126 -9.05 -18.15 23.97
C THR A 126 -9.76 -17.38 25.10
N LYS A 127 -9.65 -16.05 25.12
CA LYS A 127 -10.32 -15.18 26.11
C LYS A 127 -11.60 -14.56 25.54
N PRO A 128 -12.63 -14.31 26.39
CA PRO A 128 -13.83 -13.60 25.98
C PRO A 128 -13.60 -12.08 25.91
N PHE A 129 -14.24 -11.42 24.96
CA PHE A 129 -14.23 -9.98 24.75
C PHE A 129 -15.60 -9.49 24.29
N ASP A 130 -15.92 -8.24 24.61
CA ASP A 130 -17.01 -7.53 23.93
C ASP A 130 -16.66 -7.27 22.47
N ILE A 131 -17.67 -7.24 21.60
CA ILE A 131 -17.48 -6.98 20.17
C ILE A 131 -16.70 -5.68 19.88
N SER A 132 -16.86 -4.64 20.72
CA SER A 132 -16.14 -3.36 20.58
C SER A 132 -14.64 -3.45 20.90
N ALA A 133 -14.23 -4.51 21.59
CA ALA A 133 -12.85 -4.85 21.90
C ALA A 133 -12.24 -5.85 20.90
N MET A 134 -13.00 -6.22 19.86
CA MET A 134 -12.56 -7.14 18.81
C MET A 134 -12.53 -6.46 17.44
N GLU A 135 -11.74 -7.03 16.54
CA GLU A 135 -11.62 -6.62 15.14
C GLU A 135 -11.78 -7.87 14.26
N ALA A 136 -12.44 -7.72 13.12
CA ALA A 136 -12.52 -8.80 12.14
C ALA A 136 -11.25 -8.84 11.31
N ASP A 137 -10.81 -10.06 11.01
CA ASP A 137 -9.62 -10.33 10.24
C ASP A 137 -9.81 -11.58 9.36
N HIS A 138 -8.96 -11.72 8.35
CA HIS A 138 -9.02 -12.85 7.43
C HIS A 138 -8.36 -14.09 8.03
N ILE A 139 -8.99 -15.26 7.95
CA ILE A 139 -8.37 -16.54 8.35
C ILE A 139 -7.18 -16.86 7.44
N LEU A 140 -7.45 -16.93 6.15
CA LEU A 140 -6.45 -16.96 5.08
C LEU A 140 -6.11 -15.51 4.70
N PRO A 141 -4.85 -15.06 4.83
CA PRO A 141 -4.44 -13.71 4.45
C PRO A 141 -4.70 -13.42 2.97
N TRP A 142 -4.87 -12.14 2.62
CA TRP A 142 -5.16 -11.71 1.25
C TRP A 142 -4.07 -12.12 0.25
N HIS A 143 -2.78 -11.97 0.57
CA HIS A 143 -1.70 -12.42 -0.33
C HIS A 143 -1.69 -13.93 -0.60
N ASN A 144 -2.36 -14.72 0.24
CA ASN A 144 -2.56 -16.16 0.04
C ASN A 144 -3.90 -16.49 -0.61
N GLY A 145 -4.60 -15.50 -1.18
CA GLY A 145 -5.88 -15.66 -1.86
C GLY A 145 -7.11 -15.55 -0.96
N GLY A 146 -6.94 -15.05 0.28
CA GLY A 146 -8.03 -14.79 1.20
C GLY A 146 -9.02 -13.76 0.70
N LYS A 147 -10.31 -14.11 0.66
CA LYS A 147 -11.41 -13.21 0.27
C LYS A 147 -12.16 -12.66 1.46
N THR A 148 -12.82 -11.51 1.31
CA THR A 148 -13.68 -10.92 2.34
C THR A 148 -15.07 -11.55 2.31
N VAL A 149 -15.13 -12.80 2.80
CA VAL A 149 -16.35 -13.61 2.90
C VAL A 149 -16.51 -14.16 4.32
N LEU A 150 -17.74 -14.54 4.68
CA LEU A 150 -18.07 -14.97 6.05
C LEU A 150 -17.20 -16.15 6.52
N GLU A 151 -16.92 -17.10 5.63
CA GLU A 151 -16.15 -18.31 5.89
C GLU A 151 -14.67 -18.03 6.14
N ASN A 152 -14.17 -16.88 5.68
CA ASN A 152 -12.79 -16.45 5.87
C ASN A 152 -12.68 -15.34 6.93
N CYS A 153 -13.76 -15.02 7.63
CA CYS A 153 -13.78 -14.00 8.68
C CYS A 153 -13.57 -14.66 10.05
N GLN A 154 -12.71 -14.06 10.87
CA GLN A 154 -12.60 -14.35 12.30
C GLN A 154 -12.60 -13.05 13.10
N MET A 155 -13.15 -13.06 14.30
CA MET A 155 -13.05 -11.95 15.25
C MET A 155 -11.86 -12.20 16.18
N LEU A 156 -10.87 -11.32 16.17
CA LEU A 156 -9.71 -11.36 17.07
C LEU A 156 -9.79 -10.22 18.07
N CYS A 157 -9.21 -10.40 19.27
CA CYS A 157 -9.02 -9.25 20.15
C CYS A 157 -8.03 -8.28 19.50
N LYS A 158 -8.15 -6.98 19.81
CA LYS A 158 -7.29 -5.94 19.19
C LYS A 158 -5.78 -6.23 19.32
N THR A 159 -5.36 -6.83 20.43
CA THR A 159 -3.94 -7.16 20.66
C THR A 159 -3.46 -8.27 19.74
N ASP A 160 -4.21 -9.37 19.66
CA ASP A 160 -3.85 -10.52 18.82
C ASP A 160 -3.93 -10.13 17.33
N ASN A 161 -4.94 -9.36 16.95
CA ASN A 161 -5.09 -8.86 15.58
C ASN A 161 -3.89 -8.02 15.12
N ARG A 162 -3.46 -7.07 15.96
CA ARG A 162 -2.28 -6.23 15.67
C ARG A 162 -0.99 -7.04 15.61
N THR A 163 -0.86 -8.05 16.46
CA THR A 163 0.30 -8.94 16.48
C THR A 163 0.36 -9.80 15.22
N LYS A 164 -0.80 -10.27 14.75
CA LYS A 164 -0.93 -11.04 13.52
C LYS A 164 -0.62 -10.19 12.28
N GLY A 165 -1.14 -8.98 12.19
CA GLY A 165 -0.88 -8.08 11.05
C GLY A 165 0.55 -7.52 10.97
N GLY A 166 1.39 -7.77 11.98
CA GLY A 166 2.83 -7.48 11.96
C GLY A 166 3.70 -8.66 11.52
N LYS A 167 3.11 -9.81 11.20
CA LYS A 167 3.78 -11.01 10.68
C LYS A 167 3.52 -11.14 9.18
#